data_AF-A0A2M7A9T4-F1
#
_entry.id   AF-A0A2M7A9T4-F1
#
_cell.length_a   1.000
_cell.length_b   1.000
_cell.length_c   1.000
_cell.angle_alpha   90.00
_cell.angle_beta   90.00
_cell.angle_gamma   90.00
#
_symmetry.space_group_name_H-M   'P 1'
#
loop_
_entity.id
_entity.type
_entity.pdbx_description
1 polymer ?
#
loop_
_entity_poly.entity_id
_entity_poly.type
_entity_poly.pdbx_seq_one_letter_code
_entity_poly.pdbx_strand_id
1 'polypeptide(L)'
;EDGNIHDYYPDFIVKQDERDVYIVETKGREDFDDRRKIERLKIWCADVNTDQDRFVYHPVYVKQEEWDKYKGDIKTFGDVIKVFRVK
;
A
#
# COMPACT_ATOMS: atom_id res chain seq x y z
N GLU A 1 -10.69 16.04 14.90
CA GLU A 1 -11.15 14.95 14.03
C GLU A 1 -11.62 13.84 14.94
N ASP A 2 -12.88 13.42 14.83
CA ASP A 2 -13.46 12.38 15.68
C ASP A 2 -12.63 11.11 15.53
N GLY A 3 -11.92 10.73 16.58
CA GLY A 3 -11.02 9.58 16.64
C GLY A 3 -11.75 8.25 16.67
N ASN A 4 -12.83 8.11 15.88
CA ASN A 4 -13.49 6.83 15.70
C ASN A 4 -12.56 5.92 14.92
N ILE A 5 -12.19 4.81 15.55
CA ILE A 5 -11.56 3.68 14.91
C ILE A 5 -12.59 3.13 13.91
N HIS A 6 -12.50 3.59 12.67
CA HIS A 6 -13.20 2.96 11.56
C HIS A 6 -12.37 1.78 11.09
N ASP A 7 -13.02 0.64 10.88
CA ASP A 7 -12.38 -0.53 10.30
C ASP A 7 -11.80 -0.16 8.93
N TYR A 8 -10.50 -0.38 8.77
CA TYR A 8 -9.78 -0.16 7.54
C TYR A 8 -9.57 -1.51 6.84
N TYR A 9 -10.05 -1.62 5.61
CA TYR A 9 -9.89 -2.80 4.77
C TYR A 9 -9.14 -2.38 3.51
N PRO A 10 -7.90 -2.86 3.30
CA PRO A 10 -7.16 -2.56 2.08
C PRO A 10 -7.80 -3.25 0.89
N ASP A 11 -7.61 -2.69 -0.32
CA ASP A 11 -8.07 -3.30 -1.56
C ASP A 11 -7.45 -4.70 -1.75
N PHE A 12 -6.15 -4.85 -1.49
CA PHE A 12 -5.48 -6.15 -1.52
C PHE A 12 -4.44 -6.33 -0.41
N ILE A 13 -4.27 -7.58 0.01
CA ILE A 13 -3.15 -8.04 0.84
C ILE A 13 -2.39 -9.09 0.04
N VAL A 14 -1.12 -8.84 -0.23
CA VAL A 14 -0.28 -9.74 -1.03
C VAL A 14 0.86 -10.27 -0.17
N LYS A 15 0.85 -11.57 0.11
CA LYS A 15 1.98 -12.26 0.72
C LYS A 15 2.92 -12.74 -0.38
N GLN A 16 4.07 -12.07 -0.52
CA GLN A 16 5.01 -12.35 -1.60
C GLN A 16 5.89 -13.56 -1.29
N ASP A 17 6.27 -13.73 -0.02
CA ASP A 17 7.05 -14.86 0.45
C ASP A 17 6.76 -15.13 1.95
N GLU A 18 7.64 -15.88 2.63
CA GLU A 18 7.47 -16.23 4.04
C GLU A 18 7.48 -15.03 4.98
N ARG A 19 8.09 -13.90 4.57
CA ARG A 19 8.34 -12.73 5.40
C ARG A 19 7.65 -11.48 4.87
N ASP A 20 7.68 -11.22 3.58
CA ASP A 20 7.22 -9.96 3.00
C ASP A 20 5.72 -9.97 2.66
N VAL A 21 4.99 -9.02 3.26
CA VAL A 21 3.56 -8.78 3.03
C VAL A 21 3.36 -7.35 2.54
N TYR A 22 2.55 -7.18 1.51
CA TYR A 22 2.26 -5.89 0.91
C TYR A 22 0.79 -5.54 1.13
N ILE A 23 0.55 -4.36 1.71
CA ILE A 23 -0.78 -3.78 1.84
C ILE A 23 -0.98 -2.83 0.67
N VAL A 24 -1.85 -3.21 -0.26
CA VAL A 24 -1.99 -2.54 -1.55
C VAL A 24 -3.30 -1.77 -1.57
N GLU A 25 -3.20 -0.51 -1.98
CA GLU A 25 -4.35 0.35 -2.22
C GLU A 25 -4.35 0.90 -3.63
N THR A 26 -5.51 0.85 -4.27
CA THR A 26 -5.74 1.36 -5.61
C THR A 26 -6.60 2.61 -5.55
N LYS A 27 -6.27 3.61 -6.38
CA LYS A 27 -7.09 4.81 -6.52
C LYS A 27 -7.18 5.22 -7.98
N GLY A 28 -8.41 5.37 -8.44
CA GLY A 28 -8.74 5.86 -9.78
C GLY A 28 -8.49 7.36 -9.90
N ARG A 29 -9.22 8.14 -9.10
CA ARG A 29 -9.10 9.60 -9.02
C ARG A 29 -8.56 9.98 -7.64
N GLU A 30 -7.46 10.73 -7.62
CA GLU A 30 -6.88 11.23 -6.36
C GLU A 30 -7.62 12.49 -5.89
N ASP A 31 -7.95 12.55 -4.60
CA ASP A 31 -8.43 13.75 -3.91
C ASP A 31 -7.57 14.09 -2.67
N PHE A 32 -7.95 15.15 -1.94
CA PHE A 32 -7.19 15.60 -0.76
C PHE A 32 -7.19 14.60 0.39
N ASP A 33 -8.23 13.77 0.54
CA ASP A 33 -8.32 12.77 1.59
C ASP A 33 -7.40 11.58 1.31
N ASP A 34 -7.09 11.31 0.04
CA ASP A 34 -6.20 10.22 -0.34
C ASP A 34 -4.77 10.41 0.18
N ARG A 35 -4.27 11.65 0.24
CA ARG A 35 -2.96 11.93 0.86
C ARG A 35 -2.90 11.49 2.32
N ARG A 36 -3.97 11.75 3.07
CA ARG A 36 -4.09 11.36 4.49
C ARG A 36 -4.18 9.84 4.63
N LYS A 37 -4.88 9.17 3.72
CA LYS A 37 -4.97 7.69 3.70
C LYS A 37 -3.60 7.05 3.41
N ILE A 38 -2.83 7.58 2.45
CA ILE A 38 -1.48 7.08 2.15
C ILE A 38 -0.57 7.22 3.37
N GLU A 39 -0.56 8.38 4.00
CA GLU A 39 0.26 8.61 5.21
C GLU A 39 -0.18 7.71 6.37
N ARG A 40 -1.49 7.49 6.53
CA ARG A 40 -1.99 6.55 7.54
C ARG A 40 -1.57 5.11 7.26
N LEU A 41 -1.59 4.68 6.00
CA LEU A 41 -1.14 3.35 5.58
C LEU A 41 0.36 3.14 5.89
N LYS A 42 1.20 4.15 5.65
CA LYS A 42 2.62 4.10 6.03
C LYS A 42 2.81 3.94 7.53
N ILE A 43 2.12 4.77 8.33
CA ILE A 43 2.18 4.72 9.79
C ILE A 43 1.75 3.34 10.27
N TRP A 44 0.63 2.82 9.76
CA TRP A 44 0.16 1.48 10.13
C TRP A 44 1.19 0.39 9.84
N CYS A 45 1.83 0.41 8.65
CA CYS A 45 2.88 -0.56 8.34
C CYS A 45 4.08 -0.42 9.28
N ALA A 46 4.49 0.80 9.61
CA ALA A 46 5.60 1.05 10.54
C ALA A 46 5.28 0.58 11.97
N ASP A 47 4.07 0.84 12.46
CA ASP A 47 3.61 0.42 13.79
C ASP A 47 3.60 -1.11 13.89
N VAL A 48 2.97 -1.80 12.93
CA VAL A 48 2.91 -3.28 12.91
C VAL A 48 4.30 -3.90 12.76
N ASN A 49 5.20 -3.29 11.99
CA ASN A 49 6.58 -3.76 11.87
C ASN A 49 7.42 -3.50 13.14
N THR A 50 6.97 -2.60 14.02
CA THR A 50 7.61 -2.33 15.31
C THR A 50 7.09 -3.28 16.39
N ASP A 51 5.82 -3.65 16.34
CA ASP A 51 5.16 -4.49 17.34
C ASP A 51 5.43 -6.00 17.16
N GLN A 52 5.82 -6.44 15.97
CA GLN A 52 6.17 -7.84 15.68
C GLN A 52 7.26 -7.95 14.61
N ASP A 53 7.94 -9.11 14.56
CA ASP A 53 9.07 -9.37 13.65
C ASP A 53 8.86 -10.55 12.68
N ARG A 54 7.71 -11.22 12.76
CA ARG A 54 7.36 -12.40 11.94
C ARG A 54 7.22 -12.04 10.46
N PHE A 55 6.58 -10.91 10.18
CA PHE A 55 6.38 -10.40 8.82
C PHE A 55 6.89 -8.97 8.70
N VAL A 56 7.24 -8.56 7.48
CA VAL A 56 7.53 -7.17 7.14
C VAL A 56 6.42 -6.68 6.21
N TYR A 57 5.66 -5.70 6.69
CA TYR A 57 4.55 -5.08 5.99
C TYR A 57 5.03 -3.86 5.20
N HIS A 58 4.71 -3.81 3.91
CA HIS A 58 5.08 -2.73 3.01
C HIS A 58 3.83 -2.04 2.43
N PRO A 59 3.77 -0.70 2.47
CA PRO A 59 2.68 0.04 1.84
C PRO A 59 2.90 0.13 0.33
N VAL A 60 1.86 -0.19 -0.45
CA VAL A 60 1.85 -0.04 -1.92
C VAL A 60 0.64 0.78 -2.32
N TYR A 61 0.85 1.81 -3.12
CA TYR A 61 -0.22 2.69 -3.56
C TYR A 61 -0.21 2.86 -5.08
N VAL A 62 -1.25 2.37 -5.73
CA VAL A 62 -1.36 2.31 -7.19
C VAL A 62 -2.36 3.36 -7.66
N LYS A 63 -1.85 4.47 -8.18
CA LYS A 63 -2.66 5.49 -8.87
C LYS A 63 -2.94 5.04 -10.30
N GLN A 64 -4.19 5.15 -10.74
CA GLN A 64 -4.57 4.81 -12.12
C GLN A 64 -3.76 5.61 -13.15
N GLU A 65 -3.53 6.90 -12.92
CA GLU A 65 -2.75 7.75 -13.83
C GLU A 65 -1.29 7.28 -13.99
N GLU A 66 -0.69 6.72 -12.95
CA GLU A 66 0.66 6.15 -13.02
C GLU A 66 0.64 4.72 -13.57
N TRP A 67 -0.36 3.92 -13.19
CA TRP A 67 -0.60 2.60 -13.76
C TRP A 67 -0.71 2.65 -15.28
N ASP A 68 -1.48 3.60 -15.82
CA ASP A 68 -1.66 3.73 -17.27
C ASP A 68 -0.37 4.05 -18.02
N LYS A 69 0.63 4.64 -17.34
CA LYS A 69 1.97 4.90 -17.92
C LYS A 69 2.84 3.65 -17.95
N TYR A 70 2.77 2.80 -16.93
CA TYR A 70 3.71 1.68 -16.73
C TYR A 70 3.11 0.29 -16.98
N LYS A 71 1.79 0.15 -17.14
CA LYS A 71 1.12 -1.17 -17.28
C LYS A 71 1.66 -2.03 -18.43
N GLY A 72 2.24 -1.41 -19.46
CA GLY A 72 2.90 -2.13 -20.56
C GLY A 72 4.16 -2.89 -20.13
N ASP A 73 4.87 -2.38 -19.13
CA ASP A 73 6.15 -2.90 -18.64
C ASP A 73 5.98 -3.83 -17.42
N ILE A 74 4.82 -3.77 -16.75
CA ILE A 74 4.51 -4.61 -15.59
C ILE A 74 4.15 -6.02 -16.06
N LYS A 75 4.96 -7.02 -15.65
CA LYS A 75 4.72 -8.44 -15.96
C LYS A 75 4.51 -9.29 -14.71
N THR A 76 5.06 -8.85 -13.59
CA THR A 76 5.01 -9.54 -12.31
C THR A 76 4.64 -8.57 -11.19
N PHE A 77 4.22 -9.10 -10.04
CA PHE A 77 4.00 -8.26 -8.85
C PHE A 77 5.29 -7.58 -8.37
N GLY A 78 6.46 -8.19 -8.61
CA GLY A 78 7.75 -7.55 -8.37
C GLY A 78 7.92 -6.23 -9.13
N ASP A 79 7.34 -6.10 -10.32
CA ASP A 79 7.39 -4.86 -11.09
C ASP A 79 6.45 -3.80 -10.52
N VAL A 80 5.30 -4.22 -9.98
CA VAL A 80 4.40 -3.32 -9.24
C VAL A 80 5.12 -2.73 -8.02
N ILE A 81 5.82 -3.56 -7.24
CA ILE A 81 6.55 -3.10 -6.05
C ILE A 81 7.65 -2.10 -6.41
N LYS A 82 8.37 -2.31 -7.53
CA LYS A 82 9.43 -1.37 -7.97
C LYS A 82 8.89 0.02 -8.28
N VAL A 83 7.66 0.11 -8.80
CA VAL A 83 7.06 1.38 -9.25
C VAL A 83 6.25 2.04 -8.14
N PHE A 84 5.46 1.27 -7.39
CA PHE A 84 4.37 1.78 -6.53
C PHE A 84 4.60 1.61 -5.03
N ARG A 85 5.71 0.99 -4.60
CA ARG A 85 6.01 0.88 -3.17
C ARG A 85 6.27 2.28 -2.60
N VAL A 86 5.52 2.64 -1.57
CA VAL A 86 5.69 3.92 -0.91
C VAL A 86 6.82 3.82 0.10
N LYS A 87 7.70 4.83 0.11
CA LYS A 87 8.79 4.94 1.09
C LYS A 87 8.33 5.66 2.35
#